data_AF-A0A374EH06-F1
#
_entry.id   AF-A0A374EH06-F1
#
_cell.length_a   1.000
_cell.length_b   1.000
_cell.length_c   1.000
_cell.angle_alpha   90.00
_cell.angle_beta   90.00
_cell.angle_gamma   90.00
#
_symmetry.space_group_name_H-M   'P 1'
#
loop_
_entity.id
_entity.type
_entity.pdbx_description
1 polymer ?
#
loop_
_entity_poly.entity_id
_entity_poly.type
_entity_poly.pdbx_seq_one_letter_code
_entity_poly.pdbx_strand_id
1 'polypeptide(L)'
;MNIDIKHIAKLARLRIEDDQLDKFESEMENIVGMVEKLPDIQDEMTLDPDNPMILRKDVAVQDKFTRQELMQNAPQVKAGCLVVPKTVE
;
A
#
# COMPACT_ATOMS: atom_id res chain seq x y z
N MET A 1 -5.26 -7.32 -24.23
CA MET A 1 -4.23 -7.24 -23.18
C MET A 1 -4.67 -8.29 -22.15
N ASN A 2 -3.89 -9.32 -21.82
CA ASN A 2 -4.37 -10.34 -20.89
C ASN A 2 -3.97 -9.95 -19.46
N ILE A 3 -4.93 -9.63 -18.60
CA ILE A 3 -4.65 -9.15 -17.23
C ILE A 3 -4.65 -10.35 -16.28
N ASP A 4 -3.48 -10.73 -15.76
CA ASP A 4 -3.38 -11.79 -14.76
C ASP A 4 -3.78 -11.28 -13.36
N ILE A 5 -5.07 -11.40 -13.05
CA ILE A 5 -5.63 -11.02 -11.74
C ILE A 5 -5.02 -11.83 -10.60
N LYS A 6 -4.69 -13.12 -10.80
CA LYS A 6 -4.09 -13.95 -9.74
C LYS A 6 -2.71 -13.44 -9.37
N HIS A 7 -1.91 -13.04 -10.36
CA HIS A 7 -0.59 -12.47 -10.14
C HIS A 7 -0.67 -11.14 -9.38
N ILE A 8 -1.56 -10.24 -9.80
CA ILE A 8 -1.75 -8.93 -9.17
C ILE A 8 -2.25 -9.09 -7.72
N ALA A 9 -3.24 -9.96 -7.50
CA ALA A 9 -3.76 -10.25 -6.16
C ALA A 9 -2.67 -10.77 -5.22
N LYS A 10 -1.77 -11.63 -5.72
CA LYS A 10 -0.63 -12.14 -4.95
C LYS A 10 0.33 -11.01 -4.53
N LEU A 11 0.64 -10.07 -5.42
CA LEU A 11 1.48 -8.91 -5.11
C LEU A 11 0.83 -8.00 -4.06
N ALA A 12 -0.47 -7.78 -4.17
CA ALA A 12 -1.26 -6.96 -3.25
C ALA A 12 -1.61 -7.66 -1.92
N ARG A 13 -1.23 -8.93 -1.74
CA ARG A 13 -1.62 -9.78 -0.59
C ARG A 13 -3.14 -9.92 -0.43
N LEU A 14 -3.87 -9.91 -1.54
CA LEU A 14 -5.32 -10.12 -1.58
C LEU A 14 -5.62 -11.58 -1.89
N ARG A 15 -6.58 -12.13 -1.14
CA ARG A 15 -7.19 -13.42 -1.47
C ARG A 15 -8.46 -13.15 -2.27
N ILE A 16 -8.52 -13.69 -3.48
CA ILE A 16 -9.67 -13.62 -4.38
C ILE A 16 -10.12 -15.05 -4.63
N GLU A 17 -11.41 -15.32 -4.48
CA GLU A 17 -11.99 -16.63 -4.75
C GLU A 17 -12.12 -16.85 -6.26
N ASP A 18 -12.02 -18.10 -6.71
CA ASP A 18 -11.91 -18.42 -8.14
C ASP A 18 -13.17 -18.01 -8.94
N ASP A 19 -14.34 -17.96 -8.31
CA ASP A 19 -15.62 -17.54 -8.90
C ASP A 19 -15.69 -16.03 -9.17
N GLN A 20 -14.81 -15.24 -8.56
CA GLN A 20 -14.78 -13.78 -8.71
C GLN A 20 -13.74 -13.30 -9.73
N LEU A 21 -12.88 -14.20 -10.23
CA LEU A 21 -11.77 -13.83 -11.11
C LEU A 21 -12.23 -13.19 -12.41
N ASP A 22 -13.16 -13.82 -13.11
CA ASP A 22 -13.66 -13.35 -14.41
C ASP A 22 -14.28 -11.95 -14.30
N LYS A 23 -14.96 -11.69 -13.17
CA LYS A 23 -15.54 -10.39 -12.85
C LYS A 23 -14.44 -9.34 -12.66
N PHE A 24 -13.43 -9.63 -11.83
CA PHE A 24 -12.35 -8.70 -11.56
C PHE A 24 -11.47 -8.46 -12.78
N GLU A 25 -11.31 -9.45 -13.65
CA GLU A 25 -10.60 -9.30 -14.92
C GLU A 25 -11.34 -8.29 -15.81
N SER A 26 -12.65 -8.49 -15.99
CA SER A 26 -13.50 -7.57 -16.76
C SER A 26 -13.52 -6.15 -16.19
N GLU A 27 -13.63 -6.02 -14.86
CA GLU A 27 -13.61 -4.71 -14.19
C GLU A 27 -12.26 -4.01 -14.34
N MET A 28 -11.15 -4.74 -14.23
CA MET A 28 -9.82 -4.18 -14.40
C MET A 28 -9.57 -3.74 -15.85
N GLU A 29 -9.99 -4.53 -16.83
CA GLU A 29 -9.91 -4.15 -18.25
C GLU A 29 -10.68 -2.86 -18.52
N ASN A 30 -11.87 -2.71 -17.94
CA ASN A 30 -12.65 -1.48 -18.07
C ASN A 30 -11.95 -0.26 -17.45
N ILE A 31 -11.30 -0.44 -16.29
CA ILE A 31 -10.53 0.63 -15.64
C ILE A 31 -9.34 1.03 -16.50
N VAL A 32 -8.56 0.07 -17.00
CA VAL A 32 -7.41 0.34 -17.88
C VAL A 32 -7.88 1.06 -19.14
N GLY A 33 -8.98 0.60 -19.76
CA GLY A 33 -9.56 1.27 -20.93
C GLY A 33 -10.12 2.67 -20.64
N MET A 34 -10.44 3.00 -19.39
CA MET A 34 -10.75 4.37 -18.98
C MET A 34 -9.48 5.22 -18.89
N VAL A 35 -8.42 4.67 -18.28
CA VAL A 35 -7.13 5.35 -18.11
C VAL A 35 -6.49 5.67 -19.47
N GLU A 36 -6.60 4.79 -20.45
CA GLU A 36 -6.13 5.02 -21.83
C GLU A 36 -6.82 6.20 -22.53
N LYS A 37 -8.00 6.63 -22.05
CA LYS A 37 -8.73 7.79 -22.59
C LYS A 37 -8.40 9.09 -21.88
N LEU A 38 -7.55 9.05 -20.85
CA LEU A 38 -7.12 10.27 -20.18
C LEU A 38 -6.31 11.12 -21.17
N PRO A 39 -6.51 12.45 -21.17
CA PRO A 39 -5.75 13.33 -22.04
C PRO A 39 -4.27 13.29 -21.65
N ASP A 40 -3.40 13.31 -22.66
CA ASP A 40 -1.96 13.46 -22.43
C ASP A 40 -1.67 14.80 -21.75
N ILE A 41 -0.96 14.76 -20.63
CA ILE A 41 -0.46 15.95 -19.96
C ILE A 41 0.95 16.22 -20.46
N GLN A 42 1.13 17.33 -21.15
CA GLN A 42 2.44 17.83 -21.58
C GLN A 42 2.98 18.81 -20.53
N ASP A 43 3.32 18.30 -19.34
CA ASP A 43 4.03 19.08 -18.33
C ASP A 43 5.52 18.72 -18.33
N GLU A 44 6.36 19.74 -18.29
CA GLU A 44 7.79 19.56 -18.04
C GLU A 44 7.99 19.23 -16.55
N MET A 45 8.70 18.14 -16.25
CA MET A 45 9.12 17.83 -14.87
C MET A 45 10.16 18.84 -14.41
N THR A 46 9.68 20.00 -13.96
CA THR A 46 10.49 21.06 -13.37
C THR A 46 10.59 20.86 -11.86
N LEU A 47 11.69 21.32 -11.26
CA LEU A 47 11.80 21.36 -9.81
C LEU A 47 10.82 22.43 -9.29
N ASP A 48 9.85 22.01 -8.50
CA ASP A 48 8.88 22.91 -7.87
C ASP A 48 9.58 23.74 -6.77
N PRO A 49 9.78 25.05 -6.97
CA PRO A 49 10.45 25.90 -5.98
C PRO A 49 9.58 26.14 -4.73
N ASP A 50 8.27 25.94 -4.81
CA ASP A 50 7.34 26.13 -3.69
C ASP A 50 7.27 24.89 -2.78
N ASN A 51 7.81 23.75 -3.24
CA ASN A 51 7.89 22.49 -2.49
C ASN A 51 9.36 22.04 -2.24
N PRO A 52 10.11 22.76 -1.39
CA PRO A 52 11.49 22.40 -1.10
C PRO A 52 11.60 21.13 -0.25
N MET A 53 12.71 20.41 -0.39
CA MET A 53 13.05 19.29 0.51
C MET A 53 13.40 19.80 1.91
N ILE A 54 12.44 19.74 2.84
CA ILE A 54 12.64 20.17 4.23
C ILE A 54 13.30 19.04 5.02
N LEU A 55 14.50 19.32 5.54
CA LEU A 55 15.20 18.39 6.43
C LEU A 55 14.61 18.44 7.85
N ARG A 56 14.39 17.26 8.44
CA ARG A 56 14.06 17.12 9.86
C ARG A 56 15.32 17.36 10.70
N LYS A 57 15.20 18.11 11.79
CA LYS A 57 16.28 18.26 12.79
C LYS A 57 16.60 16.91 13.43
N ASP A 58 17.89 16.62 13.64
CA ASP A 58 18.34 15.42 14.32
C ASP A 58 18.26 15.55 15.84
N VAL A 59 17.04 15.59 16.36
CA VAL A 59 16.75 15.68 17.80
C VAL A 59 15.87 14.50 18.18
N ALA A 60 16.29 13.74 19.19
CA ALA A 60 15.51 12.65 19.74
C ALA A 60 14.30 13.20 20.52
N VAL A 61 13.11 12.67 20.23
CA VAL A 61 11.92 12.93 21.04
C VAL A 61 11.78 11.77 22.01
N GLN A 62 11.92 12.04 23.30
CA GLN A 62 11.73 11.04 24.35
C GLN A 62 10.26 10.99 24.79
N ASP A 63 9.82 9.82 25.26
CA ASP A 63 8.53 9.59 25.90
C ASP A 63 7.29 10.05 25.11
N LYS A 64 7.39 10.09 23.77
CA LYS A 64 6.29 10.52 22.90
C LYS A 64 5.07 9.60 23.00
N PHE A 65 5.30 8.31 23.20
CA PHE A 65 4.26 7.29 23.35
C PHE A 65 4.68 6.27 24.39
N THR A 66 3.72 5.83 25.20
CA THR A 66 3.90 4.71 26.11
C THR A 66 3.77 3.38 25.37
N ARG A 67 4.37 2.32 25.91
CA ARG A 67 4.24 0.96 25.34
C ARG A 67 2.78 0.51 25.28
N GLN A 68 1.96 0.93 26.25
CA GLN A 68 0.55 0.56 26.30
C GLN A 68 -0.23 1.17 25.14
N GLU A 69 -0.03 2.47 24.85
CA GLU A 69 -0.68 3.16 23.73
C GLU A 69 -0.32 2.52 22.39
N LEU A 70 0.95 2.18 22.19
CA LEU A 70 1.42 1.56 20.94
C LEU A 70 0.82 0.17 20.69
N MET A 71 0.48 -0.55 21.76
CA MET A 71 0.00 -1.94 21.68
C MET A 71 -1.52 -2.06 21.70
N GLN A 72 -2.25 -0.96 21.89
CA GLN A 72 -3.70 -0.97 22.07
C GLN A 72 -4.46 -1.54 20.86
N ASN A 73 -3.94 -1.34 19.65
CA ASN A 73 -4.56 -1.80 18.39
C ASN A 73 -3.99 -3.13 17.90
N ALA A 74 -3.06 -3.74 18.63
CA ALA A 74 -2.44 -4.99 18.22
C ALA A 74 -3.43 -6.17 18.40
N PRO A 75 -3.65 -7.01 17.36
CA PRO A 75 -4.55 -8.15 17.48
C PRO A 75 -4.16 -9.14 18.58
N GLN A 76 -2.86 -9.33 18.81
CA GLN A 76 -2.35 -10.18 19.87
C GLN A 76 -0.98 -9.69 20.34
N VAL A 77 -0.80 -9.64 21.66
CA VAL A 77 0.42 -9.18 22.32
C VAL A 77 0.87 -10.22 23.35
N LYS A 78 2.15 -10.59 23.36
CA LYS A 78 2.73 -11.52 24.33
C LYS A 78 4.10 -11.05 24.77
N ALA A 79 4.34 -10.96 26.08
CA ALA A 79 5.55 -10.37 26.67
C ALA A 79 5.88 -8.95 26.11
N GLY A 80 4.83 -8.27 25.65
CA GLY A 80 4.84 -6.99 24.93
C GLY A 80 5.64 -7.00 23.61
N CYS A 81 5.63 -8.14 22.93
CA CYS A 81 5.88 -8.26 21.49
C CYS A 81 4.55 -8.45 20.75
N LEU A 82 4.49 -7.99 19.51
CA LEU A 82 3.39 -8.28 18.58
C LEU A 82 3.49 -9.74 18.14
N VAL A 83 2.39 -10.48 18.27
CA VAL A 83 2.35 -11.89 17.86
C VAL A 83 1.90 -11.97 16.41
N VAL A 84 2.71 -12.62 15.58
CA VAL A 84 2.42 -12.90 14.18
C VAL A 84 2.61 -14.40 13.91
N PRO A 85 1.95 -14.97 12.88
CA PRO A 85 2.25 -16.31 12.43
C PRO A 85 3.75 -16.47 12.14
N LYS A 86 4.32 -17.61 12.51
CA LYS A 86 5.73 -17.89 12.25
C LYS A 86 5.97 -17.82 10.74
N THR A 87 6.89 -16.96 10.32
CA THR A 87 7.43 -17.00 8.97
C THR A 87 8.25 -18.27 8.83
N VAL A 88 7.78 -19.20 8.01
CA VAL A 88 8.55 -20.35 7.51
C VAL A 88 8.74 -20.11 6.01
N GLU A 89 9.97 -20.35 5.54
CA GLU A 89 10.26 -20.53 4.12
C GLU A 89 9.84 -21.93 3.66
#